data_AF-A0A932WUC0-F1
#
_entry.id   AF-A0A932WUC0-F1
#
_cell.length_a   1.000
_cell.length_b   1.000
_cell.length_c   1.000
_cell.angle_alpha   90.00
_cell.angle_beta   90.00
_cell.angle_gamma   90.00
#
_symmetry.space_group_name_H-M   'P 1'
#
loop_
_entity.id
_entity.type
_entity.pdbx_description
1 polymer ?
#
loop_
_entity_poly.entity_id
_entity_poly.type
_entity_poly.pdbx_seq_one_letter_code
_entity_poly.pdbx_strand_id
1 'polypeptide(L)' 'MDKNTIAHIIQERRDYLLLKQEDLAEMTGVTSKTIYLIESGKGNPSLDTLQKILEVLGLSLSVQIKKTAE' A
#
# COMPACT_ATOMS: atom_id res chain seq x y z
N MET A 1 -4.17 -9.14 -10.55
CA MET A 1 -3.61 -8.75 -9.25
C MET A 1 -4.76 -8.67 -8.29
N ASP A 2 -4.93 -9.71 -7.47
CA ASP A 2 -5.95 -9.73 -6.43
C ASP A 2 -5.66 -8.61 -5.42
N LYS A 3 -6.68 -7.89 -4.94
CA LYS A 3 -6.51 -6.79 -3.96
C LYS A 3 -5.69 -7.21 -2.73
N ASN A 4 -5.76 -8.48 -2.36
CA ASN A 4 -5.00 -9.06 -1.26
C ASN A 4 -3.48 -9.05 -1.50
N THR A 5 -3.02 -9.05 -2.76
CA THR A 5 -1.59 -9.03 -3.07
C THR A 5 -0.96 -7.68 -2.73
N ILE A 6 -1.62 -6.56 -3.02
CA ILE A 6 -1.08 -5.22 -2.75
C ILE A 6 -1.04 -4.94 -1.25
N ALA A 7 -2.12 -5.30 -0.54
CA ALA A 7 -2.21 -5.16 0.91
C ALA A 7 -1.08 -5.91 1.61
N HIS A 8 -0.81 -7.15 1.19
CA HIS A 8 0.26 -7.98 1.75
C HIS A 8 1.66 -7.39 1.47
N ILE A 9 1.92 -6.95 0.24
CA ILE A 9 3.20 -6.32 -0.13
C ILE A 9 3.48 -5.08 0.73
N ILE A 10 2.47 -4.24 0.95
CA ILE A 10 2.60 -3.04 1.79
C ILE A 10 2.93 -3.44 3.23
N GLN A 11 2.21 -4.42 3.78
CA GLN A 11 2.43 -4.91 5.15
C GLN A 11 3.82 -5.52 5.32
N GLU A 12 4.21 -6.45 4.46
CA GLU A 12 5.53 -7.10 4.51
C GLU A 12 6.65 -6.07 4.38
N ARG A 13 6.49 -5.09 3.49
CA ARG A 13 7.49 -4.03 3.31
C ARG A 13 7.59 -3.14 4.55
N ARG A 14 6.46 -2.79 5.18
CA ARG A 14 6.43 -2.03 6.43
C ARG A 14 7.15 -2.79 7.55
N ASP A 15 6.85 -4.08 7.70
CA ASP A 15 7.46 -4.94 8.72
C ASP A 15 8.97 -5.12 8.48
N TYR A 16 9.41 -5.25 7.21
CA TYR A 16 10.83 -5.28 6.84
C TYR A 16 11.58 -4.00 7.24
N LEU A 17 10.92 -2.85 7.15
CA LEU A 17 11.47 -1.56 7.57
C LEU A 17 11.35 -1.32 9.10
N LEU A 18 10.82 -2.28 9.85
CA LEU A 18 10.59 -2.22 11.30
C LEU A 18 9.69 -1.04 11.71
N LEU A 19 8.77 -0.63 10.84
CA LEU A 19 7.83 0.45 11.09
C LEU A 19 6.53 -0.08 11.69
N LYS A 20 5.98 0.61 12.68
CA LYS A 20 4.60 0.40 13.12
C LYS A 20 3.63 1.07 12.15
N GLN A 21 2.36 0.70 12.21
CA GLN A 21 1.30 1.37 11.44
C GLN A 21 1.19 2.86 11.79
N GLU A 22 1.47 3.23 13.04
CA GLU A 22 1.50 4.64 13.50
C GLU A 22 2.67 5.42 12.90
N ASP A 23 3.85 4.81 12.80
CA ASP A 23 5.01 5.44 12.17
C ASP A 23 4.73 5.71 10.68
N LEU A 24 4.19 4.72 9.97
CA LEU A 24 3.81 4.88 8.56
C LEU A 24 2.69 5.93 8.38
N ALA A 25 1.74 5.98 9.29
CA ALA A 25 0.67 6.97 9.30
C ALA A 25 1.23 8.40 9.43
N GLU A 26 2.15 8.62 10.37
CA GLU A 26 2.82 9.90 10.59
C GLU A 26 3.65 10.33 9.36
N MET A 27 4.45 9.41 8.81
CA MET A 27 5.30 9.67 7.65
C MET A 27 4.51 9.99 6.37
N THR A 28 3.30 9.44 6.23
CA THR A 28 2.46 9.61 5.03
C THR A 28 1.40 10.70 5.20
N GLY A 29 1.18 11.19 6.42
CA GLY A 29 0.07 12.08 6.77
C GLY A 29 -1.31 11.40 6.66
N VAL A 30 -1.35 10.07 6.67
CA VAL A 30 -2.56 9.26 6.58
C VAL A 30 -2.91 8.73 7.97
N THR A 31 -4.18 8.58 8.32
CA THR A 31 -4.52 8.04 9.65
C THR A 31 -4.11 6.58 9.80
N SER A 32 -3.67 6.16 11.00
CA SER A 32 -3.31 4.76 11.29
C SER A 32 -4.47 3.79 11.03
N LYS A 33 -5.72 4.25 11.22
CA LYS A 33 -6.93 3.49 10.86
C LYS A 33 -7.01 3.22 9.36
N THR A 34 -6.67 4.20 8.53
CA THR A 34 -6.64 4.04 7.07
C THR A 34 -5.53 3.06 6.66
N ILE A 35 -4.34 3.15 7.25
CA ILE A 35 -3.25 2.19 7.01
C ILE A 35 -3.70 0.76 7.35
N TYR A 36 -4.31 0.57 8.53
CA TYR A 36 -4.87 -0.73 8.93
C TYR A 36 -5.91 -1.27 7.93
N LEU A 37 -6.83 -0.43 7.45
CA LEU A 37 -7.84 -0.84 6.46
C LEU A 37 -7.18 -1.26 5.14
N ILE A 38 -6.14 -0.55 4.71
CA ILE A 38 -5.37 -0.88 3.50
C ILE A 38 -4.67 -2.22 3.66
N GLU A 39 -3.92 -2.43 4.75
CA GLU A 39 -3.17 -3.67 5.02
C GLU A 39 -4.10 -4.89 5.23
N SER A 40 -5.30 -4.67 5.78
CA SER A 40 -6.30 -5.73 5.93
C SER A 40 -7.11 -6.03 4.66
N GLY A 41 -6.83 -5.34 3.54
CA GLY A 41 -7.55 -5.49 2.27
C GLY A 41 -8.98 -4.97 2.27
N LYS A 42 -9.44 -4.36 3.38
CA LYS A 42 -10.79 -3.82 3.56
C LYS A 42 -10.90 -2.35 3.11
N GLY A 43 -9.77 -1.69 2.92
CA GLY A 43 -9.66 -0.30 2.49
C GLY A 43 -9.83 -0.14 0.98
N ASN A 44 -10.42 0.99 0.59
CA ASN A 44 -10.42 1.45 -0.80
C ASN A 44 -9.70 2.81 -0.87
N PRO A 45 -8.36 2.83 -0.76
CA PRO A 45 -7.61 4.07 -0.79
C PRO A 45 -7.72 4.75 -2.17
N SER A 46 -7.61 6.07 -2.17
CA SER A 46 -7.40 6.82 -3.41
C SER A 46 -5.99 6.53 -3.95
N LEU A 47 -5.79 6.72 -5.26
CA LEU A 47 -4.45 6.56 -5.87
C LEU A 47 -3.41 7.46 -5.18
N ASP A 48 -3.76 8.69 -4.85
CA ASP A 48 -2.91 9.64 -4.11
C ASP A 48 -2.46 9.08 -2.75
N THR A 49 -3.40 8.54 -1.97
CA THR A 49 -3.10 7.90 -0.67
C THR A 49 -2.20 6.70 -0.84
N LEU A 50 -2.48 5.86 -1.84
CA LEU A 50 -1.65 4.70 -2.13
C LEU A 50 -0.23 5.13 -2.54
N GLN A 51 -0.11 6.15 -3.38
CA GLN A 51 1.18 6.65 -3.85
C GLN A 51 2.04 7.19 -2.71
N LYS A 52 1.47 7.97 -1.77
CA LYS A 52 2.17 8.44 -0.56
C LYS A 52 2.74 7.28 0.26
N ILE A 53 1.93 6.25 0.47
CA ILE A 53 2.35 5.06 1.23
C ILE A 53 3.47 4.33 0.49
N LEU A 54 3.32 4.10 -0.81
CA LEU A 54 4.32 3.40 -1.61
C LEU A 54 5.64 4.17 -1.64
N GLU A 55 5.61 5.51 -1.75
CA GLU A 55 6.81 6.35 -1.76
C GLU A 55 7.61 6.21 -0.45
N VAL A 56 6.95 6.29 0.71
CA VAL A 56 7.58 6.09 2.03
C VAL A 56 8.17 4.68 2.17
N LEU A 57 7.49 3.67 1.62
CA LEU A 57 7.94 2.27 1.67
C LEU A 57 9.00 1.91 0.61
N GLY A 58 9.34 2.85 -0.29
CA GLY A 58 10.25 2.63 -1.41
C GLY A 58 9.70 1.66 -2.46
N LEU A 59 8.38 1.69 -2.68
CA LEU A 59 7.65 0.88 -3.65
C LEU A 59 7.15 1.75 -4.81
N SER A 60 6.97 1.13 -5.98
CA SER A 60 6.40 1.80 -7.17
C SER A 60 5.25 1.00 -7.75
N LEU A 61 4.17 1.67 -8.13
CA LEU A 61 3.07 1.08 -8.88
C LEU A 61 3.31 1.27 -10.39
N SER A 62 3.13 0.22 -11.18
CA SER A 62 3.21 0.30 -12.65
C SER A 62 1.91 -0.19 -13.30
N VAL A 63 1.51 0.47 -14.39
CA VAL A 63 0.34 0.11 -15.19
C VAL A 63 0.83 -0.40 -16.54
N GLN A 64 0.35 -1.57 -16.94
CA GLN A 64 0.73 -2.21 -18.20
C GLN A 64 -0.51 -2.56 -19.02
N ILE A 65 -0.39 -2.51 -20.35
CA ILE A 65 -1.46 -2.95 -21.25
C ILE A 65 -1.71 -4.44 -21.01
N LYS A 66 -2.95 -4.80 -20.70
CA LYS A 66 -3.35 -6.19 -20.53
C LYS A 66 -3.17 -6.92 -21.86
N LYS A 67 -2.22 -7.87 -21.91
CA LYS A 67 -2.12 -8.79 -23.03
C LYS A 67 -3.34 -9.72 -22.98
N THR A 68 -4.30 -9.50 -23.86
CA THR A 68 -5.34 -10.48 -24.14
C THR A 68 -4.67 -11.55 -25.01
N ALA A 69 -4.68 -12.82 -24.57
CA ALA A 69 -4.20 -13.91 -25.39
C ALA A 69 -5.02 -13.94 -26.69
N GLU A 70 -4.35 -13.90 -27.84
CA GLU A 70 -4.93 -14.30 -29.13
C GLU A 70 -5.14 -15.82 -29.16
#